data_AF-A0A519CA00-F1
#
_entry.id   AF-A0A519CA00-F1
#
_cell.length_a   1.000
_cell.length_b   1.000
_cell.length_c   1.000
_cell.angle_alpha   90.00
_cell.angle_beta   90.00
_cell.angle_gamma   90.00
#
_symmetry.space_group_name_H-M   'P 1'
#
loop_
_entity.id
_entity.type
_entity.pdbx_description
1 polymer ?
#
loop_
_entity_poly.entity_id
_entity_poly.type
_entity_poly.pdbx_seq_one_letter_code
_entity_poly.pdbx_strand_id
1 'polypeptide(L)' 'MREHSRFEKARVIGARALQISMGAPVDIKVPKDIIDPVLIAQMEYDQGVIPIDIVDRENK' A
#
# COMPACT_ATOMS: atom_id res chain seq x y z
N MET A 1 3.45 -4.82 13.09
CA MET A 1 2.61 -3.77 12.45
C MET A 1 1.69 -3.20 13.50
N ARG A 2 1.68 -1.88 13.69
CA ARG A 2 0.62 -1.23 14.48
C ARG A 2 -0.70 -1.50 13.76
N GLU A 3 -1.78 -1.78 14.49
CA GLU A 3 -3.11 -1.84 13.86
C GLU A 3 -3.45 -0.45 13.33
N HIS A 4 -3.50 -0.33 12.01
CA HIS A 4 -3.93 0.90 11.36
C HIS A 4 -5.44 1.05 11.50
N SER A 5 -5.89 2.27 11.79
CA SER A 5 -7.31 2.62 11.68
C SER A 5 -7.81 2.35 10.25
N ARG A 6 -9.13 2.16 10.08
CA ARG A 6 -9.73 1.97 8.75
C ARG A 6 -9.38 3.11 7.79
N PHE A 7 -9.24 4.33 8.30
CA PHE A 7 -8.86 5.52 7.52
C PHE A 7 -7.38 5.50 7.12
N GLU A 8 -6.52 5.12 8.05
CA GLU A 8 -5.08 4.97 7.85
C GLU A 8 -4.77 3.89 6.82
N LYS A 9 -5.40 2.72 6.97
CA LYS A 9 -5.33 1.63 6.01
C LYS A 9 -5.73 2.10 4.61
N ALA A 10 -6.89 2.75 4.48
CA ALA A 10 -7.36 3.27 3.20
C ALA A 10 -6.39 4.29 2.58
N ARG A 11 -5.79 5.17 3.40
CA ARG A 11 -4.84 6.18 2.95
C ARG A 11 -3.53 5.58 2.44
N VAL A 12 -2.98 4.59 3.14
CA VAL A 12 -1.76 3.90 2.73
C VAL A 12 -1.97 3.16 1.41
N ILE A 13 -3.06 2.40 1.29
CA ILE A 13 -3.40 1.68 0.05
C ILE A 13 -3.61 2.66 -1.10
N GLY A 14 -4.36 3.75 -0.89
CA GLY A 14 -4.61 4.74 -1.92
C GLY A 14 -3.33 5.43 -2.41
N ALA A 15 -2.44 5.82 -1.50
CA ALA A 15 -1.15 6.41 -1.85
C ALA A 15 -0.27 5.42 -2.64
N ARG A 16 -0.26 4.15 -2.24
CA ARG A 16 0.53 3.12 -2.93
C ARG A 16 -0.05 2.76 -4.30
N ALA A 17 -1.37 2.66 -4.43
CA ALA A 17 -2.04 2.43 -5.70
C ALA A 17 -1.69 3.53 -6.73
N LEU A 18 -1.61 4.80 -6.28
CA LEU A 18 -1.16 5.89 -7.13
C LEU A 18 0.29 5.68 -7.60
N GLN A 19 1.22 5.31 -6.71
CA GLN A 19 2.60 5.02 -7.11
C GLN A 19 2.68 3.92 -8.18
N ILE A 20 1.95 2.82 -7.98
CA ILE A 20 1.91 1.69 -8.92
C ILE A 20 1.35 2.15 -10.27
N SER A 21 0.29 2.98 -10.27
CA SER A 21 -0.29 3.53 -11.50
C SER A 21 0.69 4.42 -12.28
N MET A 22 1.65 5.04 -11.59
CA MET A 22 2.72 5.85 -12.18
C MET A 22 3.92 5.01 -12.66
N GLY A 23 3.84 3.66 -12.60
CA GLY A 23 4.91 2.76 -13.01
C GLY A 23 5.96 2.50 -11.94
N ALA A 24 5.66 2.76 -10.66
CA ALA A 24 6.56 2.38 -9.57
C ALA A 24 6.74 0.85 -9.51
N PRO A 25 7.95 0.36 -9.15
CA PRO A 25 8.18 -1.07 -9.00
C PRO A 25 7.36 -1.64 -7.84
N VAL A 26 6.88 -2.86 -8.05
CA VAL A 26 6.09 -3.63 -7.09
C VAL A 26 6.98 -4.69 -6.48
N ASP A 27 6.96 -4.85 -5.15
CA ASP A 27 7.82 -5.82 -4.44
C ASP A 27 7.22 -7.23 -4.37
N ILE A 28 5.99 -7.42 -4.87
CA ILE A 28 5.30 -8.71 -4.92
C ILE A 28 5.29 -9.30 -6.33
N LYS A 29 5.24 -10.64 -6.41
CA LYS A 29 4.98 -11.34 -7.67
C LYS A 29 3.51 -11.17 -8.05
N VAL A 30 3.22 -10.12 -8.83
CA VAL A 30 1.87 -9.89 -9.36
C VAL A 30 1.55 -10.97 -10.41
N PRO A 31 0.46 -11.74 -10.26
CA PRO A 31 -0.03 -12.61 -11.33
C PRO A 31 -0.37 -11.75 -12.55
N LYS A 32 -0.04 -12.20 -13.77
CA LYS A 32 -0.25 -11.43 -15.01
C LYS A 32 -1.71 -11.00 -15.26
N ASP A 33 -2.67 -11.64 -14.58
CA ASP A 33 -4.10 -11.33 -14.69
C ASP A 33 -4.54 -10.13 -13.85
N ILE A 34 -3.72 -9.66 -12.90
CA ILE A 34 -4.07 -8.54 -12.01
C ILE A 34 -3.37 -7.28 -12.49
N ILE A 35 -4.14 -6.39 -13.11
CA ILE A 35 -3.67 -5.09 -13.63
C ILE A 35 -4.08 -3.94 -12.71
N ASP A 36 -5.04 -4.15 -11.81
CA ASP A 36 -5.57 -3.09 -10.93
C ASP A 36 -4.54 -2.67 -9.87
N PRO A 37 -4.06 -1.41 -9.89
CA PRO A 37 -3.10 -0.89 -8.92
C PRO A 37 -3.59 -0.96 -7.48
N VAL A 38 -4.91 -0.85 -7.25
CA VAL A 38 -5.51 -0.90 -5.90
C VAL A 38 -5.42 -2.30 -5.33
N LEU A 39 -5.70 -3.33 -6.15
CA LEU A 39 -5.55 -4.72 -5.73
C LEU A 39 -4.09 -5.06 -5.44
N ILE A 40 -3.17 -4.58 -6.27
CA ILE A 40 -1.73 -4.79 -6.05
C ILE A 40 -1.28 -4.14 -4.74
N ALA A 41 -1.69 -2.88 -4.49
CA ALA A 41 -1.40 -2.19 -3.24
C ALA A 41 -2.01 -2.89 -2.01
N GLN A 42 -3.22 -3.44 -2.14
CA GLN A 42 -3.86 -4.22 -1.08
C GLN A 42 -3.06 -5.50 -0.77
N MET A 43 -2.58 -6.20 -1.80
CA MET A 43 -1.75 -7.39 -1.63
C MET A 43 -0.41 -7.07 -0.95
N GLU A 44 0.26 -5.97 -1.33
CA GLU A 44 1.49 -5.52 -0.67
C GLU A 44 1.25 -5.17 0.81
N TYR A 45 0.13 -4.51 1.10
CA TYR A 45 -0.27 -4.19 2.46
C TYR A 45 -0.52 -5.45 3.29
N ASP A 46 -1.24 -6.43 2.75
CA ASP A 46 -1.57 -7.67 3.47
C ASP A 46 -0.34 -8.58 3.68
N GLN A 47 0.67 -8.48 2.81
CA GLN A 47 1.98 -9.12 2.99
C GLN A 47 2.95 -8.33 3.88
N GLY A 48 2.60 -7.10 4.27
CA GLY A 48 3.43 -6.24 5.10
C GLY A 48 4.71 -5.73 4.42
N VAL A 49 4.72 -5.70 3.09
CA VAL A 49 5.86 -5.25 2.27
C VAL A 49 5.67 -3.85 1.70
N ILE A 50 4.58 -3.17 2.06
CA ILE A 50 4.27 -1.83 1.56
C ILE A 50 5.35 -0.82 2.02
N PRO A 51 6.02 -0.10 1.12
CA PRO A 51 7.13 0.80 1.47
C PRO A 51 6.62 2.17 1.96
N ILE A 52 5.55 2.20 2.76
CA ILE A 52 4.93 3.40 3.29
C ILE A 52 4.55 3.16 4.74
N ASP A 53 5.02 4.02 5.63
CA ASP A 53 4.67 4.02 7.05
C ASP A 53 3.81 5.24 7.42
N ILE A 54 3.02 5.10 8.47
CA ILE A 54 2.20 6.17 9.04
C ILE A 54 2.94 6.79 10.21
N VAL A 55 3.13 8.11 10.15
CA VAL A 55 3.77 8.89 11.21
C VAL A 55 2.73 9.81 11.84
N ASP A 56 2.39 9.52 13.09
CA ASP A 56 1.52 10.36 13.91
C ASP A 56 2.24 11.66 14.27
N ARG A 57 1.66 12.80 13.90
CA ARG A 57 2.26 14.10 14.18
C ARG A 57 2.26 14.47 15.66
N GLU A 58 1.37 13.89 16.46
CA GLU A 58 1.24 14.22 17.89
C GLU A 58 2.34 13.59 18.76
N ASN A 59 3.00 12.53 18.29
CA ASN A 59 4.10 11.85 18.99
C ASN A 59 5.48 12.28 18.48
N LYS A 60 5.62 13.52 18.00
CA LYS A 60 6.84 14.05 17.40
C LYS A 60 7.61 14.98 18.32
#